data_AF-A0A523SP24-F1
#
_entry.id   AF-A0A523SP24-F1
#
_cell.length_a   1.000
_cell.length_b   1.000
_cell.length_c   1.000
_cell.angle_alpha   90.00
_cell.angle_beta   90.00
_cell.angle_gamma   90.00
#
_symmetry.space_group_name_H-M   'P 1'
#
loop_
_entity.id
_entity.type
_entity.pdbx_description
1 polymer ?
#
loop_
_entity_poly.entity_id
_entity_poly.type
_entity_poly.pdbx_seq_one_letter_code
_entity_poly.pdbx_strand_id
1 'polypeptide(L)'
;MSLYDRFGNFFKIEVDKVGKTYDLGVEINDSVDRKTTIYLDGKYFSYSACEGASESELTQEVLERLLRKQFYLALRDKDYELKKGRKYCAYRLEDESRHAYKDVFRIFNGFVYRIVTMESDMFLCIDPRVVIESVCSIAYLVQKGLPFSVLNDFSVRYLRDKGYRIDGYLLETSTGEELAQEQKSEYFCRINRYRREEKEPEEEIVNAERVFPESRPELIQRLLRMLRIDFDVLRLTRSLSFLDSPTPSKDRLAQTMKIVKKLKENEIFPLEFGDFAFKIEMQPIIIKL
;
A
#
# COMPACT_ATOMS: atom_id res chain seq x y z
N MET A 1 -16.14 -27.47 17.26
CA MET A 1 -16.48 -26.39 16.32
C MET A 1 -17.98 -26.44 16.11
N SER A 2 -18.68 -25.37 16.46
CA SER A 2 -20.12 -25.24 16.36
C SER A 2 -20.51 -24.76 14.96
N LEU A 3 -21.73 -25.08 14.50
CA LEU A 3 -22.26 -24.67 13.19
C LEU A 3 -22.37 -23.13 13.02
N TYR A 4 -22.25 -22.37 14.12
CA TYR A 4 -22.44 -20.91 14.18
C TYR A 4 -21.15 -20.10 14.44
N ASP A 5 -20.00 -20.77 14.50
CA ASP A 5 -18.72 -20.09 14.72
C ASP A 5 -18.32 -19.29 13.46
N ARG A 6 -18.31 -17.94 13.55
CA ARG A 6 -17.72 -17.09 12.50
C ARG A 6 -16.30 -16.70 12.87
N PHE A 7 -15.34 -17.17 12.08
CA PHE A 7 -13.94 -16.77 12.23
C PHE A 7 -13.75 -15.33 11.74
N GLY A 8 -13.23 -14.50 12.63
CA GLY A 8 -12.81 -13.14 12.31
C GLY A 8 -11.44 -13.10 11.63
N ASN A 9 -11.02 -11.90 11.28
CA ASN A 9 -9.70 -11.60 10.71
C ASN A 9 -8.74 -10.97 11.74
N PHE A 10 -9.09 -11.04 13.02
CA PHE A 10 -8.33 -10.44 14.12
C PHE A 10 -7.55 -11.51 14.86
N PHE A 11 -6.28 -11.22 15.10
CA PHE A 11 -5.34 -12.10 15.78
C PHE A 11 -4.75 -11.34 16.95
N LYS A 12 -4.84 -11.90 18.16
CA LYS A 12 -4.35 -11.22 19.36
C LYS A 12 -2.83 -11.07 19.28
N ILE A 13 -2.36 -9.88 19.64
CA ILE A 13 -0.94 -9.57 19.82
C ILE A 13 -0.66 -9.67 21.31
N GLU A 14 0.19 -10.62 21.68
CA GLU A 14 0.66 -10.79 23.05
C GLU A 14 1.88 -9.91 23.28
N VAL A 15 1.93 -9.26 24.43
CA VAL A 15 3.07 -8.46 24.86
C VAL A 15 3.96 -9.35 25.72
N ASP A 16 5.11 -9.76 25.17
CA ASP A 16 6.08 -10.58 25.91
C ASP A 16 6.95 -9.74 26.84
N LYS A 17 7.39 -8.57 26.34
CA LYS A 17 8.28 -7.67 27.06
C LYS A 17 7.87 -6.23 26.80
N VAL A 18 7.78 -5.45 27.87
CA VAL A 18 7.49 -4.02 27.84
C VAL A 18 8.79 -3.26 28.14
N GLY A 19 9.21 -2.44 27.19
CA GLY A 19 10.36 -1.57 27.34
C GLY A 19 10.00 -0.20 27.91
N LYS A 20 11.01 0.65 28.04
CA LYS A 20 10.85 2.04 28.46
C LYS A 20 10.53 2.95 27.28
N THR A 21 9.89 4.06 27.57
CA THR A 21 9.64 5.15 26.62
C THR A 21 10.22 6.46 27.12
N TYR A 22 10.58 7.33 26.20
CA TYR A 22 11.21 8.61 26.48
C TYR A 22 10.44 9.73 25.77
N ASP A 23 10.08 10.79 26.50
CA ASP A 23 9.49 12.03 25.96
C ASP A 23 10.64 12.93 25.47
N LEU A 24 10.59 13.30 24.20
CA LEU A 24 11.57 14.16 23.54
C LEU A 24 11.13 15.64 23.52
N GLY A 25 9.92 15.94 23.99
CA GLY A 25 9.32 17.26 23.90
C GLY A 25 8.77 17.58 22.50
N VAL A 26 8.73 18.87 22.18
CA VAL A 26 8.09 19.41 20.96
C VAL A 26 9.10 19.60 19.81
N GLU A 27 10.38 19.80 20.13
CA GLU A 27 11.44 20.05 19.15
C GLU A 27 12.27 18.78 18.91
N ILE A 28 12.33 18.35 17.65
CA ILE A 28 13.25 17.31 17.20
C ILE A 28 14.47 18.01 16.60
N ASN A 29 15.65 17.78 17.17
CA ASN A 29 16.94 18.09 16.55
C ASN A 29 17.36 16.97 15.57
N ASP A 30 18.26 17.28 14.64
CA ASP A 30 18.69 16.33 13.59
C ASP A 30 19.34 15.03 14.12
N SER A 31 19.64 14.96 15.43
CA SER A 31 20.18 13.79 16.13
C SER A 31 19.13 12.73 16.48
N VAL A 32 17.83 13.00 16.36
CA VAL A 32 16.77 12.05 16.72
C VAL A 32 16.54 11.03 15.60
N ASP A 33 16.66 9.75 15.94
CA ASP A 33 16.39 8.67 14.99
C ASP A 33 14.88 8.59 14.65
N ARG A 34 14.56 8.98 13.41
CA ARG A 34 13.22 8.86 12.85
C ARG A 34 12.73 7.42 12.73
N LYS A 35 13.53 6.37 12.95
CA LYS A 35 13.04 4.99 13.02
C LYS A 35 12.48 4.64 14.39
N THR A 36 13.00 5.23 15.47
CA THR A 36 12.58 4.93 16.85
C THR A 36 11.46 5.84 17.35
N THR A 37 11.33 7.04 16.77
CA THR A 37 10.48 8.12 17.31
C THR A 37 9.07 8.18 16.70
N ILE A 38 8.01 8.29 17.49
CA ILE A 38 6.64 8.58 17.04
C ILE A 38 6.22 9.98 17.45
N TYR A 39 5.20 10.53 16.79
CA TYR A 39 4.53 11.77 17.19
C TYR A 39 3.14 11.44 17.73
N LEU A 40 2.75 12.06 18.84
CA LEU A 40 1.43 11.95 19.46
C LEU A 40 1.13 13.25 20.23
N ASP A 41 -0.03 13.85 19.96
CA ASP A 41 -0.58 15.01 20.69
C ASP A 41 0.40 16.17 20.96
N GLY A 42 1.13 16.61 19.93
CA GLY A 42 2.07 17.73 20.06
C GLY A 42 3.48 17.34 20.52
N LYS A 43 3.70 16.07 20.86
CA LYS A 43 4.96 15.58 21.43
C LYS A 43 5.56 14.42 20.66
N TYR A 44 6.85 14.24 20.83
CA TYR A 44 7.59 13.10 20.29
C TYR A 44 7.99 12.11 21.37
N PHE A 45 7.79 10.83 21.09
CA PHE A 45 8.14 9.72 21.98
C PHE A 45 9.08 8.76 21.28
N SER A 46 10.06 8.21 21.99
CA SER A 46 10.99 7.20 21.47
C SER A 46 11.10 6.03 22.43
N TYR A 47 11.36 4.82 21.91
CA TYR A 47 11.77 3.67 22.74
C TYR A 47 13.28 3.62 22.99
N SER A 48 14.06 4.48 22.33
CA SER A 48 15.50 4.64 22.54
C SER A 48 15.75 5.94 23.28
N ALA A 49 16.58 5.90 24.32
CA ALA A 49 17.05 7.08 25.02
C ALA A 49 17.88 7.96 24.07
N CYS A 50 17.77 9.28 24.23
CA CYS A 50 18.66 10.24 23.59
C CYS A 50 18.93 11.40 24.54
N GLU A 51 19.93 12.22 24.21
CA GLU A 51 20.30 13.38 25.02
C GLU A 51 19.13 14.35 25.17
N GLY A 52 18.88 14.80 26.41
CA GLY A 52 17.78 15.71 26.75
C GLY A 52 16.40 15.05 26.90
N ALA A 53 16.25 13.76 26.60
CA ALA A 53 15.00 13.04 26.78
C ALA A 53 14.76 12.65 28.25
N SER A 54 13.50 12.70 28.68
CA SER A 54 13.09 12.20 30.00
C SER A 54 12.34 10.89 29.85
N GLU A 55 12.56 9.95 30.78
CA GLU A 55 11.75 8.73 30.84
C GLU A 55 10.27 9.10 31.05
N SER A 56 9.41 8.50 30.26
CA SER A 56 7.98 8.78 30.22
C SER A 56 7.19 7.51 30.48
N GLU A 57 6.06 7.65 31.17
CA GLU A 57 5.14 6.54 31.40
C GLU A 57 4.61 6.00 30.06
N LEU A 58 4.68 4.69 29.89
CA LEU A 58 4.17 4.03 28.69
C LEU A 58 2.64 4.01 28.72
N THR A 59 2.01 4.87 27.93
CA THR A 59 0.57 4.82 27.69
C THR A 59 0.23 3.82 26.58
N GLN A 60 -1.02 3.34 26.57
CA GLN A 60 -1.51 2.42 25.54
C GLN A 60 -1.44 3.02 24.12
N GLU A 61 -1.69 4.32 23.98
CA GLU A 61 -1.63 5.00 22.68
C GLU A 61 -0.21 5.11 22.15
N VAL A 62 0.76 5.39 23.03
CA VAL A 62 2.19 5.39 22.70
C VAL A 62 2.59 3.98 22.25
N LEU A 63 2.24 2.94 23.03
CA LEU A 63 2.51 1.55 22.69
C LEU A 63 1.94 1.16 21.32
N GLU A 64 0.67 1.49 21.06
CA GLU A 64 -0.01 1.21 19.80
C GLU A 64 0.69 1.88 18.61
N ARG A 65 1.10 3.15 18.75
CA ARG A 65 1.80 3.88 17.69
C ARG A 65 3.21 3.36 17.45
N LEU A 66 3.94 3.01 18.51
CA LEU A 66 5.26 2.36 18.39
C LEU A 66 5.11 1.03 17.66
N LEU A 67 4.20 0.17 18.11
CA LEU A 67 3.93 -1.12 17.51
C LEU A 67 3.55 -1.01 16.03
N ARG A 68 2.61 -0.12 15.67
CA ARG A 68 2.23 0.15 14.27
C ARG A 68 3.42 0.56 13.41
N LYS A 69 4.26 1.44 13.95
CA LYS A 69 5.44 1.92 13.24
C LYS A 69 6.48 0.81 13.05
N GLN A 70 6.79 0.07 14.10
CA GLN A 70 7.79 -0.99 14.03
C GLN A 70 7.31 -2.16 13.17
N PHE A 71 6.02 -2.50 13.20
CA PHE A 71 5.44 -3.45 12.26
C PHE A 71 5.57 -2.99 10.80
N TYR A 72 5.31 -1.70 10.52
CA TYR A 72 5.53 -1.11 9.20
C TYR A 72 7.00 -1.19 8.76
N LEU A 73 7.95 -0.89 9.66
CA LEU A 73 9.38 -0.96 9.36
C LEU A 73 9.84 -2.39 9.14
N ALA A 74 9.41 -3.32 9.99
CA ALA A 74 9.72 -4.75 9.86
C ALA A 74 9.22 -5.32 8.53
N LEU A 75 8.03 -4.94 8.07
CA LEU A 75 7.54 -5.30 6.73
C LEU A 75 8.51 -4.81 5.64
N ARG A 76 8.95 -3.55 5.70
CA ARG A 76 9.90 -3.00 4.72
C ARG A 76 11.25 -3.72 4.75
N ASP A 77 11.74 -4.06 5.93
CA ASP A 77 13.00 -4.78 6.12
C ASP A 77 12.91 -6.24 5.61
N LYS A 78 11.70 -6.76 5.39
CA LYS A 78 11.40 -8.06 4.76
C LYS A 78 10.96 -7.93 3.30
N ASP A 79 11.37 -6.86 2.62
CA ASP A 79 11.11 -6.60 1.21
C ASP A 79 9.61 -6.54 0.83
N TYR A 80 8.74 -6.17 1.78
CA TYR A 80 7.38 -5.80 1.43
C TYR A 80 7.33 -4.41 0.83
N GLU A 81 6.70 -4.34 -0.33
CA GLU A 81 6.23 -3.09 -0.90
C GLU A 81 4.95 -2.64 -0.20
N LEU A 82 4.88 -1.34 0.08
CA LEU A 82 3.74 -0.73 0.76
C LEU A 82 3.08 0.24 -0.20
N LYS A 83 1.84 -0.06 -0.59
CA LYS A 83 1.14 0.70 -1.62
C LYS A 83 0.98 2.16 -1.21
N LYS A 84 1.70 3.06 -1.88
CA LYS A 84 1.61 4.51 -1.69
C LYS A 84 0.15 4.97 -1.83
N GLY A 85 -0.33 5.79 -0.89
CA GLY A 85 -1.74 6.22 -0.81
C GLY A 85 -2.70 5.24 -0.10
N ARG A 86 -2.28 3.99 0.15
CA ARG A 86 -2.99 3.02 1.02
C ARG A 86 -2.04 2.55 2.10
N LYS A 87 -1.90 3.34 3.17
CA LYS A 87 -0.91 3.22 4.27
C LYS A 87 -0.81 1.85 4.98
N TYR A 88 -1.63 0.89 4.60
CA TYR A 88 -1.87 -0.37 5.29
C TYR A 88 -1.96 -1.57 4.34
N CYS A 89 -1.48 -1.46 3.09
CA CYS A 89 -1.52 -2.55 2.13
C CYS A 89 -0.09 -2.97 1.75
N ALA A 90 0.24 -4.22 2.07
CA ALA A 90 1.55 -4.82 1.85
C ALA A 90 1.47 -5.94 0.80
N TYR A 91 2.51 -6.06 -0.03
CA TYR A 91 2.69 -7.12 -1.02
C TYR A 91 4.18 -7.30 -1.29
N ARG A 92 4.60 -8.44 -1.84
CA ARG A 92 6.00 -8.66 -2.27
C ARG A 92 6.05 -8.77 -3.79
N LEU A 93 7.17 -8.36 -4.38
CA LEU A 93 7.37 -8.46 -5.83
C LEU A 93 7.42 -9.93 -6.30
N GLU A 94 7.85 -10.85 -5.43
CA GLU A 94 7.87 -12.29 -5.70
C GLU A 94 6.48 -12.95 -5.71
N ASP A 95 5.49 -12.34 -5.04
CA ASP A 95 4.10 -12.81 -4.98
C ASP A 95 3.28 -12.35 -6.22
N GLU A 96 3.96 -12.05 -7.33
CA GLU A 96 3.33 -11.65 -8.59
C GLU A 96 2.59 -12.82 -9.24
N SER A 97 1.33 -12.60 -9.59
CA SER A 97 0.52 -13.53 -10.37
C SER A 97 1.01 -13.63 -11.81
N ARG A 98 1.00 -14.84 -12.36
CA ARG A 98 1.41 -15.09 -13.76
C ARG A 98 0.30 -14.70 -14.73
N HIS A 99 0.61 -13.88 -15.72
CA HIS A 99 -0.23 -13.60 -16.91
C HIS A 99 0.65 -13.09 -18.06
N ALA A 100 0.10 -13.05 -19.28
CA ALA A 100 0.88 -12.75 -20.50
C ALA A 100 1.22 -11.25 -20.69
N TYR A 101 0.49 -10.35 -20.04
CA TYR A 101 0.51 -8.89 -20.32
C TYR A 101 1.19 -8.08 -19.20
N LYS A 102 2.33 -8.59 -18.71
CA LYS A 102 3.11 -7.97 -17.62
C LYS A 102 3.70 -6.61 -17.98
N ASP A 103 3.80 -6.32 -19.27
CA ASP A 103 4.24 -5.06 -19.86
C ASP A 103 3.18 -3.96 -19.76
N VAL A 104 1.91 -4.31 -19.56
CA VAL A 104 0.80 -3.37 -19.39
C VAL A 104 0.47 -3.17 -17.91
N PHE A 105 0.30 -4.28 -17.18
CA PHE A 105 -0.04 -4.26 -15.77
C PHE A 105 0.59 -5.43 -15.02
N ARG A 106 0.66 -5.34 -13.70
CA ARG A 106 1.12 -6.40 -12.82
C ARG A 106 0.09 -6.63 -11.72
N ILE A 107 -0.04 -7.87 -11.29
CA ILE A 107 -0.95 -8.28 -10.21
C ILE A 107 -0.15 -9.01 -9.14
N PHE A 108 -0.31 -8.61 -7.89
CA PHE A 108 0.34 -9.23 -6.73
C PHE A 108 -0.71 -9.71 -5.73
N ASN A 109 -0.41 -10.84 -5.09
CA ASN A 109 -1.12 -11.24 -3.90
C ASN A 109 -0.53 -10.48 -2.70
N GLY A 110 -1.36 -9.66 -2.07
CA GLY A 110 -0.98 -8.90 -0.88
C GLY A 110 -2.02 -9.03 0.21
N PHE A 111 -1.95 -8.13 1.17
CA PHE A 111 -2.92 -8.02 2.24
C PHE A 111 -3.02 -6.60 2.76
N VAL A 112 -4.17 -6.28 3.34
CA VAL A 112 -4.37 -5.10 4.18
C VAL A 112 -4.16 -5.52 5.62
N TYR A 113 -3.45 -4.71 6.39
CA TYR A 113 -3.23 -4.94 7.82
C TYR A 113 -3.66 -3.74 8.65
N ARG A 114 -4.19 -3.97 9.85
CA ARG A 114 -4.43 -2.91 10.84
C ARG A 114 -4.13 -3.43 12.22
N ILE A 115 -3.40 -2.66 13.01
CA ILE A 115 -3.27 -2.93 14.45
C ILE A 115 -4.32 -2.10 15.15
N VAL A 116 -5.19 -2.73 15.95
CA VAL A 116 -6.26 -2.08 16.69
C VAL A 116 -6.22 -2.48 18.15
N THR A 117 -6.72 -1.61 19.01
CA THR A 117 -6.85 -1.85 20.44
C THR A 117 -8.33 -1.97 20.79
N MET A 118 -8.71 -3.02 21.52
CA MET A 118 -10.06 -3.25 22.01
C MET A 118 -9.99 -3.77 23.45
N GLU A 119 -10.68 -3.11 24.39
CA GLU A 119 -10.75 -3.56 25.80
C GLU A 119 -9.36 -3.86 26.39
N SER A 120 -8.40 -2.97 26.15
CA SER A 120 -6.99 -3.07 26.55
C SER A 120 -6.14 -4.13 25.82
N ASP A 121 -6.74 -5.03 25.05
CA ASP A 121 -6.01 -5.97 24.19
C ASP A 121 -5.67 -5.36 22.82
N MET A 122 -4.54 -5.78 22.24
CA MET A 122 -4.12 -5.39 20.89
C MET A 122 -4.34 -6.54 19.91
N PHE A 123 -4.78 -6.20 18.70
CA PHE A 123 -5.07 -7.17 17.65
C PHE A 123 -4.48 -6.73 16.31
N LEU A 124 -3.89 -7.69 15.59
CA LEU A 124 -3.58 -7.55 14.18
C LEU A 124 -4.77 -8.05 13.36
N CYS A 125 -5.39 -7.14 12.61
CA CYS A 125 -6.38 -7.44 11.60
C CYS A 125 -5.68 -7.67 10.26
N ILE A 126 -5.86 -8.83 9.64
CA ILE A 126 -5.28 -9.17 8.32
C ILE A 126 -6.41 -9.48 7.33
N ASP A 127 -6.36 -8.83 6.17
CA ASP A 127 -7.29 -9.06 5.08
C ASP A 127 -6.58 -9.31 3.74
N PRO A 128 -6.66 -10.52 3.16
CA PRO A 128 -6.10 -10.81 1.84
C PRO A 128 -6.59 -9.83 0.78
N ARG A 129 -5.68 -9.36 -0.08
CA ARG A 129 -6.01 -8.35 -1.09
C ARG A 129 -5.18 -8.52 -2.36
N VAL A 130 -5.86 -8.46 -3.50
CA VAL A 130 -5.20 -8.32 -4.80
C VAL A 130 -4.71 -6.89 -5.00
N VAL A 131 -3.42 -6.73 -5.29
CA VAL A 131 -2.79 -5.46 -5.62
C VAL A 131 -2.53 -5.42 -7.12
N ILE A 132 -3.04 -4.38 -7.79
CA ILE A 132 -2.86 -4.18 -9.23
C ILE A 132 -2.07 -2.91 -9.44
N GLU A 133 -1.11 -2.97 -10.37
CA GLU A 133 -0.30 -1.86 -10.81
C GLU A 133 -0.29 -1.77 -12.34
N SER A 134 -0.55 -0.57 -12.86
CA SER A 134 -0.30 -0.24 -14.27
C SER A 134 1.17 0.10 -14.40
N VAL A 135 1.85 -0.53 -15.35
CA VAL A 135 3.29 -0.33 -15.59
C VAL A 135 3.56 0.32 -16.95
N CYS A 136 2.63 0.25 -17.90
CA CYS A 136 2.77 0.95 -19.17
C CYS A 136 2.52 2.45 -19.01
N SER A 137 3.35 3.26 -19.67
CA SER A 137 3.13 4.69 -19.81
C SER A 137 2.10 4.98 -20.91
N ILE A 138 1.59 6.22 -20.96
CA ILE A 138 0.72 6.67 -22.05
C ILE A 138 1.47 6.61 -23.40
N ALA A 139 2.76 6.97 -23.43
CA ALA A 139 3.59 6.84 -24.63
C ALA A 139 3.66 5.38 -25.14
N TYR A 140 3.83 4.40 -24.23
CA TYR A 140 3.84 2.98 -24.60
C TYR A 140 2.51 2.56 -25.26
N LEU A 141 1.40 3.02 -24.70
CA LEU A 141 0.06 2.73 -25.23
C LEU A 141 -0.11 3.28 -26.66
N VAL A 142 0.34 4.51 -26.90
CA VAL A 142 0.37 5.12 -28.24
C VAL A 142 1.22 4.29 -29.21
N GLN A 143 2.44 3.92 -28.81
CA GLN A 143 3.35 3.11 -29.64
C GLN A 143 2.76 1.73 -29.98
N LYS A 144 1.87 1.19 -29.14
CA LYS A 144 1.12 -0.04 -29.40
C LYS A 144 -0.11 0.15 -30.28
N GLY A 145 -0.38 1.37 -30.74
CA GLY A 145 -1.44 1.70 -31.70
C GLY A 145 -2.73 2.22 -31.07
N LEU A 146 -2.73 2.62 -29.79
CA LEU A 146 -3.88 3.35 -29.22
C LEU A 146 -3.96 4.77 -29.80
N PRO A 147 -5.11 5.19 -30.35
CA PRO A 147 -5.27 6.55 -30.83
C PRO A 147 -5.38 7.54 -29.67
N PHE A 148 -4.93 8.78 -29.89
CA PHE A 148 -5.00 9.84 -28.87
C PHE A 148 -6.43 10.12 -28.38
N SER A 149 -7.41 9.97 -29.28
CA SER A 149 -8.83 10.22 -28.99
C SER A 149 -9.42 9.31 -27.90
N VAL A 150 -8.75 8.23 -27.51
CA VAL A 150 -9.19 7.35 -26.41
C VAL A 150 -8.31 7.43 -25.16
N LEU A 151 -7.21 8.18 -25.21
CA LEU A 151 -6.28 8.39 -24.11
C LEU A 151 -6.58 9.73 -23.42
N ASN A 152 -7.79 9.82 -22.90
CA ASN A 152 -8.35 10.95 -22.15
C ASN A 152 -9.39 10.42 -21.14
N ASP A 153 -9.82 11.32 -20.24
CA ASP A 153 -10.92 11.08 -19.31
C ASP A 153 -10.71 9.94 -18.31
N PHE A 154 -9.50 9.83 -17.76
CA PHE A 154 -9.25 8.96 -16.62
C PHE A 154 -8.14 9.49 -15.71
N SER A 155 -8.16 9.04 -14.46
CA SER A 155 -7.10 9.35 -13.51
C SER A 155 -5.76 8.72 -13.93
N VAL A 156 -4.69 9.48 -13.72
CA VAL A 156 -3.32 9.07 -14.03
C VAL A 156 -2.42 9.34 -12.84
N ARG A 157 -1.30 8.61 -12.81
CA ARG A 157 -0.16 8.88 -11.96
C ARG A 157 0.96 9.38 -12.84
N TYR A 158 1.64 10.46 -12.45
CA TYR A 158 2.79 10.94 -13.22
C TYR A 158 3.99 11.28 -12.35
N LEU A 159 5.18 11.18 -12.93
CA LEU A 159 6.47 11.43 -12.26
C LEU A 159 6.99 12.82 -12.60
N ARG A 160 7.30 13.64 -11.59
CA ARG A 160 8.09 14.88 -11.76
C ARG A 160 9.61 14.63 -11.64
N ASP A 161 10.45 15.62 -11.97
CA ASP A 161 11.92 15.44 -12.10
C ASP A 161 12.59 14.98 -10.82
N LYS A 162 11.94 15.22 -9.69
CA LYS A 162 12.38 14.76 -8.37
C LYS A 162 11.86 13.36 -7.98
N GLY A 163 11.23 12.62 -8.91
CA GLY A 163 10.71 11.27 -8.68
C GLY A 163 9.41 11.18 -7.87
N TYR A 164 8.78 12.32 -7.54
CA TYR A 164 7.49 12.34 -6.86
C TYR A 164 6.38 11.87 -7.80
N ARG A 165 5.59 10.90 -7.34
CA ARG A 165 4.35 10.46 -7.99
C ARG A 165 3.22 11.39 -7.58
N ILE A 166 2.56 12.00 -8.57
CA ILE A 166 1.40 12.87 -8.38
C ILE A 166 0.20 12.19 -9.04
N ASP A 167 -0.95 12.23 -8.37
CA ASP A 167 -2.23 11.83 -8.95
C ASP A 167 -2.83 13.02 -9.70
N GLY A 168 -3.35 12.77 -10.90
CA GLY A 168 -4.01 13.77 -11.74
C GLY A 168 -5.08 13.13 -12.62
N TYR A 169 -5.68 13.93 -13.49
CA TYR A 169 -6.68 13.49 -14.46
C TYR A 169 -6.22 13.84 -15.86
N LEU A 170 -6.18 12.85 -16.75
CA LEU A 170 -5.71 13.02 -18.11
C LEU A 170 -6.79 13.70 -18.96
N LEU A 171 -6.49 14.90 -19.44
CA LEU A 171 -7.40 15.67 -20.30
C LEU A 171 -7.21 15.29 -21.77
N GLU A 172 -5.96 15.22 -22.22
CA GLU A 172 -5.64 14.88 -23.61
C GLU A 172 -4.22 14.32 -23.74
N THR A 173 -3.99 13.65 -24.87
CA THR A 173 -2.69 13.20 -25.35
C THR A 173 -2.46 13.75 -26.75
N SER A 174 -1.28 14.28 -27.03
CA SER A 174 -0.95 14.91 -28.32
C SER A 174 0.53 14.75 -28.68
N THR A 175 0.86 15.02 -29.94
CA THR A 175 2.24 15.24 -30.38
C THR A 175 2.59 16.71 -30.19
N GLY A 176 3.74 17.01 -29.61
CA GLY A 176 4.20 18.38 -29.42
C GLY A 176 5.35 18.71 -30.36
N GLU A 177 5.10 19.33 -31.51
CA GLU A 177 6.21 19.76 -32.41
C GLU A 177 7.09 20.84 -31.76
N GLU A 178 6.49 21.79 -31.02
CA GLU A 178 7.21 22.87 -30.34
C GLU A 178 7.94 22.39 -29.07
N LEU A 179 7.38 21.42 -28.33
CA LEU A 179 7.95 20.89 -27.08
C LEU A 179 8.91 19.71 -27.28
N ALA A 180 8.84 19.02 -28.43
CA ALA A 180 9.74 17.92 -28.77
C ALA A 180 11.19 18.39 -28.94
N GLN A 181 11.40 19.64 -29.38
CA GLN A 181 12.75 20.21 -29.56
C GLN A 181 13.47 20.41 -28.22
N GLU A 182 12.74 20.72 -27.15
CA GLU A 182 13.32 20.95 -25.82
C GLU A 182 13.44 19.67 -24.98
N GLN A 183 12.51 18.72 -25.12
CA GLN A 183 12.41 17.56 -24.23
C GLN A 183 12.73 16.20 -24.86
N LYS A 184 13.07 16.12 -26.15
CA LYS A 184 13.34 14.86 -26.88
C LYS A 184 12.26 13.79 -26.69
N SER A 185 11.00 14.18 -26.59
CA SER A 185 9.85 13.25 -26.52
C SER A 185 8.85 13.56 -27.62
N GLU A 186 8.29 12.51 -28.22
CA GLU A 186 7.30 12.60 -29.30
C GLU A 186 5.88 12.84 -28.79
N TYR A 187 5.58 12.46 -27.54
CA TYR A 187 4.21 12.43 -27.01
C TYR A 187 4.10 13.17 -25.66
N PHE A 188 3.07 13.98 -25.55
CA PHE A 188 2.77 14.78 -24.36
C PHE A 188 1.33 14.55 -23.90
N CYS A 189 1.12 14.71 -22.60
CA CYS A 189 -0.17 14.62 -21.95
C CYS A 189 -0.47 15.94 -21.25
N ARG A 190 -1.68 16.47 -21.45
CA ARG A 190 -2.21 17.56 -20.62
C ARG A 190 -2.97 16.95 -19.46
N ILE A 191 -2.57 17.30 -18.25
CA ILE A 191 -3.07 16.70 -17.01
C ILE A 191 -3.64 17.81 -16.13
N ASN A 192 -4.85 17.58 -15.61
CA ASN A 192 -5.38 18.39 -14.54
C ASN A 192 -4.92 17.82 -13.19
N ARG A 193 -4.23 18.63 -12.40
CA ARG A 193 -3.71 18.26 -11.09
C ARG A 193 -4.76 18.56 -10.02
N TYR A 194 -5.23 17.52 -9.35
CA TYR A 194 -6.06 17.68 -8.16
C TYR A 194 -5.24 17.25 -6.92
N ARG A 195 -4.55 18.21 -6.30
CA ARG A 195 -4.03 17.98 -4.94
C ARG A 195 -5.17 18.21 -3.95
N ARG A 196 -5.32 17.31 -2.97
CA ARG A 196 -6.32 17.43 -1.89
C ARG A 196 -6.23 18.74 -1.08
N GLU A 197 -5.13 19.48 -1.20
CA GLU A 197 -4.84 20.70 -0.43
C GLU A 197 -4.83 21.98 -1.28
N GLU A 198 -4.75 21.87 -2.61
CA GLU A 198 -4.73 23.02 -3.53
C GLU A 198 -6.16 23.21 -4.06
N LYS A 199 -6.78 24.35 -3.74
CA LYS A 199 -8.21 24.62 -4.00
C LYS A 199 -8.55 24.85 -5.47
N GLU A 200 -7.54 25.05 -6.33
CA GLU A 200 -7.74 25.29 -7.75
C GLU A 200 -7.03 24.23 -8.59
N PRO A 201 -7.72 23.64 -9.59
CA PRO A 201 -7.09 22.73 -10.53
C PRO A 201 -6.06 23.45 -11.40
N GLU A 202 -4.82 22.97 -11.39
CA GLU A 202 -3.76 23.44 -12.29
C GLU A 202 -3.59 22.44 -13.45
N GLU A 203 -3.59 22.94 -14.68
CA GLU A 203 -3.23 22.15 -15.86
C GLU A 203 -1.72 22.16 -16.09
N GLU A 204 -1.14 20.99 -16.38
CA GLU A 204 0.28 20.82 -16.65
C GLU A 204 0.47 19.93 -17.89
N ILE A 205 1.45 20.27 -18.73
CA ILE A 205 1.88 19.43 -19.85
C ILE A 205 3.06 18.57 -19.39
N VAL A 206 2.93 17.26 -19.53
CA VAL A 206 3.90 16.27 -19.05
C VAL A 206 4.26 15.31 -20.18
N ASN A 207 5.54 14.96 -20.33
CA ASN A 207 5.96 13.90 -21.24
C ASN A 207 5.19 12.59 -20.95
N ALA A 208 4.53 12.04 -21.96
CA ALA A 208 3.66 10.87 -21.87
C ALA A 208 4.38 9.58 -21.40
N GLU A 209 5.72 9.51 -21.50
CA GLU A 209 6.53 8.42 -20.94
C GLU A 209 6.48 8.37 -19.41
N ARG A 210 6.18 9.51 -18.78
CA ARG A 210 6.16 9.68 -17.34
C ARG A 210 4.76 9.61 -16.74
N VAL A 211 3.76 9.39 -17.60
CA VAL A 211 2.34 9.37 -17.25
C VAL A 211 1.85 7.93 -17.35
N PHE A 212 1.22 7.44 -16.30
CA PHE A 212 0.77 6.06 -16.16
C PHE A 212 -0.73 6.04 -15.84
N PRO A 213 -1.55 5.22 -16.51
CA PRO A 213 -2.95 5.06 -16.15
C PRO A 213 -3.13 4.65 -14.69
N GLU A 214 -4.23 5.07 -14.06
CA GLU A 214 -4.66 4.51 -12.78
C GLU A 214 -4.82 2.98 -12.90
N SER A 215 -4.46 2.27 -11.84
CA SER A 215 -4.46 0.80 -11.79
C SER A 215 -5.83 0.23 -11.44
N ARG A 216 -6.86 0.66 -12.18
CA ARG A 216 -8.22 0.12 -12.09
C ARG A 216 -8.40 -1.04 -13.06
N PRO A 217 -8.93 -2.19 -12.62
CA PRO A 217 -9.21 -3.33 -13.49
C PRO A 217 -10.03 -2.96 -14.74
N GLU A 218 -11.03 -2.11 -14.58
CA GLU A 218 -11.96 -1.69 -15.64
C GLU A 218 -11.24 -0.86 -16.70
N LEU A 219 -10.35 0.04 -16.28
CA LEU A 219 -9.53 0.86 -17.18
C LEU A 219 -8.53 -0.02 -17.94
N ILE A 220 -7.82 -0.91 -17.24
CA ILE A 220 -6.88 -1.84 -17.87
C ILE A 220 -7.62 -2.73 -18.88
N GLN A 221 -8.78 -3.28 -18.51
CA GLN A 221 -9.62 -4.08 -19.41
C GLN A 221 -10.02 -3.31 -20.67
N ARG A 222 -10.42 -2.04 -20.53
CA ARG A 222 -10.77 -1.15 -21.65
C ARG A 222 -9.58 -0.91 -22.57
N LEU A 223 -8.41 -0.61 -22.02
CA LEU A 223 -7.18 -0.36 -22.78
C LEU A 223 -6.73 -1.61 -23.56
N LEU A 224 -6.76 -2.79 -22.94
CA LEU A 224 -6.43 -4.04 -23.64
C LEU A 224 -7.40 -4.34 -24.79
N ARG A 225 -8.70 -4.15 -24.61
CA ARG A 225 -9.70 -4.32 -25.69
C ARG A 225 -9.43 -3.38 -26.86
N MET A 226 -9.08 -2.13 -26.58
CA MET A 226 -8.73 -1.14 -27.61
C MET A 226 -7.44 -1.52 -28.37
N LEU A 227 -6.49 -2.19 -27.70
CA LEU A 227 -5.32 -2.80 -28.33
C LEU A 227 -5.63 -4.13 -29.04
N ARG A 228 -6.91 -4.54 -29.12
CA ARG A 228 -7.36 -5.82 -29.68
C ARG A 228 -6.75 -7.04 -28.96
N ILE A 229 -6.43 -6.87 -27.69
CA ILE A 229 -5.95 -7.94 -26.81
C ILE A 229 -7.16 -8.59 -26.13
N ASP A 230 -7.39 -9.86 -26.44
CA ASP A 230 -8.42 -10.67 -25.78
C ASP A 230 -7.89 -11.25 -24.47
N PHE A 231 -8.07 -10.49 -23.39
CA PHE A 231 -7.71 -10.90 -22.04
C PHE A 231 -8.71 -10.39 -21.02
N ASP A 232 -9.21 -11.28 -20.17
CA ASP A 232 -10.22 -10.97 -19.17
C ASP A 232 -9.57 -10.62 -17.81
N VAL A 233 -9.21 -9.34 -17.68
CA VAL A 233 -8.63 -8.77 -16.45
C VAL A 233 -9.62 -8.88 -15.29
N LEU A 234 -10.90 -8.66 -15.57
CA LEU A 234 -11.95 -8.66 -14.55
C LEU A 234 -12.11 -10.06 -13.97
N ARG A 235 -12.19 -11.09 -14.81
CA ARG A 235 -12.27 -12.48 -14.35
C ARG A 235 -11.02 -12.90 -13.59
N LEU A 236 -9.82 -12.55 -14.07
CA LEU A 236 -8.58 -12.86 -13.34
C LEU A 236 -8.59 -12.22 -11.94
N THR A 237 -8.92 -10.94 -11.85
CA THR A 237 -8.92 -10.21 -10.56
C THR A 237 -9.99 -10.71 -9.59
N ARG A 238 -11.18 -11.08 -10.11
CA ARG A 238 -12.26 -11.69 -9.32
C ARG A 238 -11.88 -13.07 -8.79
N SER A 239 -11.28 -13.91 -9.63
CA SER A 239 -10.78 -15.23 -9.23
C SER A 239 -9.74 -15.11 -8.11
N LEU A 240 -8.75 -14.24 -8.27
CA LEU A 240 -7.72 -13.99 -7.26
C LEU A 240 -8.26 -13.34 -5.97
N SER A 241 -9.38 -12.61 -6.06
CA SER A 241 -10.07 -12.01 -4.91
C SER A 241 -11.12 -12.92 -4.28
N PHE A 242 -11.17 -14.20 -4.68
CA PHE A 242 -12.14 -15.21 -4.21
C PHE A 242 -13.61 -14.90 -4.56
N LEU A 243 -13.90 -13.89 -5.38
CA LEU A 243 -15.28 -13.49 -5.71
C LEU A 243 -16.00 -14.50 -6.58
N ASP A 244 -15.25 -15.32 -7.32
CA ASP A 244 -15.79 -16.41 -8.14
C ASP A 244 -15.70 -17.77 -7.43
N SER A 245 -15.26 -17.80 -6.16
CA SER A 245 -15.21 -19.04 -5.38
C SER A 245 -16.62 -19.46 -4.92
N PRO A 246 -16.95 -20.77 -4.93
CA PRO A 246 -18.15 -21.28 -4.29
C PRO A 246 -18.10 -21.19 -2.75
N THR A 247 -16.90 -21.03 -2.16
CA THR A 247 -16.68 -20.94 -0.71
C THR A 247 -15.81 -19.74 -0.33
N PRO A 248 -16.22 -18.51 -0.67
CA PRO A 248 -15.38 -17.31 -0.59
C PRO A 248 -14.90 -17.02 0.84
N SER A 249 -15.75 -17.23 1.85
CA SER A 249 -15.39 -17.05 3.26
C SER A 249 -14.31 -18.03 3.71
N LYS A 250 -14.41 -19.30 3.29
CA LYS A 250 -13.44 -20.34 3.64
C LYS A 250 -12.09 -20.09 2.97
N ASP A 251 -12.10 -19.72 1.69
CA ASP A 251 -10.88 -19.49 0.93
C ASP A 251 -10.15 -18.23 1.40
N ARG A 252 -10.91 -17.16 1.70
CA ARG A 252 -10.37 -15.95 2.31
C ARG A 252 -9.75 -16.25 3.66
N LEU A 253 -10.45 -16.99 4.54
CA LEU A 253 -9.89 -17.39 5.84
C LEU A 253 -8.62 -18.23 5.66
N ALA A 254 -8.62 -19.21 4.76
CA ALA A 254 -7.43 -20.03 4.48
C ALA A 254 -6.25 -19.16 4.02
N GLN A 255 -6.50 -18.14 3.19
CA GLN A 255 -5.47 -17.20 2.77
C GLN A 255 -5.01 -16.29 3.93
N THR A 256 -5.93 -15.79 4.76
CA THR A 256 -5.59 -15.02 5.97
C THR A 256 -4.68 -15.83 6.88
N MET A 257 -5.02 -17.09 7.15
CA MET A 257 -4.21 -17.97 7.98
C MET A 257 -2.83 -18.24 7.38
N LYS A 258 -2.72 -18.37 6.05
CA LYS A 258 -1.41 -18.48 5.38
C LYS A 258 -0.56 -17.22 5.59
N ILE A 259 -1.15 -16.03 5.48
CA ILE A 259 -0.44 -14.77 5.72
C ILE A 259 0.02 -14.69 7.18
N VAL A 260 -0.87 -14.93 8.15
CA VAL A 260 -0.51 -14.87 9.58
C VAL A 260 0.56 -15.89 9.94
N LYS A 261 0.47 -17.11 9.38
CA LYS A 261 1.50 -18.13 9.55
C LYS A 261 2.87 -17.66 9.04
N LYS A 262 2.94 -17.07 7.84
CA LYS A 262 4.18 -16.49 7.29
C LYS A 262 4.74 -15.38 8.19
N LEU A 263 3.88 -14.44 8.58
CA LEU A 263 4.23 -13.33 9.49
C LEU A 263 4.77 -13.85 10.83
N LYS A 264 4.19 -14.93 11.36
CA LYS A 264 4.57 -15.52 12.64
C LYS A 264 5.86 -16.35 12.60
N GLU A 265 6.04 -17.17 11.57
CA GLU A 265 7.09 -18.18 11.56
C GLU A 265 8.40 -17.69 10.94
N ASN A 266 8.33 -16.79 9.95
CA ASN A 266 9.47 -16.54 9.07
C ASN A 266 9.80 -15.05 8.83
N GLU A 267 8.87 -14.15 9.14
CA GLU A 267 8.95 -12.78 8.62
C GLU A 267 8.98 -11.71 9.71
N ILE A 268 7.97 -11.60 10.57
CA ILE A 268 7.79 -10.41 11.42
C ILE A 268 7.80 -10.71 12.92
N PHE A 269 7.11 -11.76 13.35
CA PHE A 269 7.05 -12.10 14.78
C PHE A 269 8.10 -13.17 15.16
N PRO A 270 8.67 -13.12 16.38
CA PRO A 270 8.47 -12.08 17.39
C PRO A 270 8.96 -10.71 16.89
N LEU A 271 8.14 -9.69 17.09
CA LEU A 271 8.47 -8.33 16.69
C LEU A 271 9.20 -7.68 17.85
N GLU A 272 10.49 -7.47 17.68
CA GLU A 272 11.39 -6.99 18.73
C GLU A 272 11.98 -5.64 18.34
N PHE A 273 11.98 -4.70 19.28
CA PHE A 273 12.63 -3.39 19.12
C PHE A 273 12.90 -2.76 20.47
N GLY A 274 14.12 -2.22 20.66
CA GLY A 274 14.56 -1.76 21.97
C GLY A 274 14.37 -2.85 23.02
N ASP A 275 13.65 -2.53 24.10
CA ASP A 275 13.27 -3.48 25.15
C ASP A 275 11.84 -4.04 25.00
N PHE A 276 11.21 -3.87 23.83
CA PHE A 276 9.87 -4.39 23.55
C PHE A 276 9.94 -5.71 22.77
N ALA A 277 9.04 -6.63 23.09
CA ALA A 277 8.84 -7.86 22.34
C ALA A 277 7.35 -8.19 22.26
N PHE A 278 6.87 -8.51 21.07
CA PHE A 278 5.48 -8.89 20.80
C PHE A 278 5.42 -10.21 20.05
N LYS A 279 4.41 -11.01 20.38
CA LYS A 279 4.03 -12.22 19.64
C LYS A 279 2.64 -12.07 19.05
N ILE A 280 2.31 -12.93 18.10
CA ILE A 280 0.96 -13.04 17.55
C ILE A 280 0.38 -14.43 17.81
N GLU A 281 -0.86 -14.47 18.26
CA GLU A 281 -1.62 -15.71 18.37
C GLU A 281 -2.04 -16.21 16.99
N MET A 282 -2.04 -17.53 16.80
CA MET A 282 -2.48 -18.14 15.53
C MET A 282 -4.00 -18.28 15.45
N GLN A 283 -4.69 -18.28 16.59
CA GLN A 283 -6.12 -18.46 16.62
C GLN A 283 -6.80 -17.11 16.33
N PRO A 284 -7.58 -16.99 15.24
CA PRO A 284 -8.37 -15.80 15.03
C PRO A 284 -9.48 -15.69 16.08
N ILE A 285 -9.92 -14.47 16.37
CA ILE A 285 -11.13 -14.25 17.19
C ILE A 285 -12.31 -14.99 16.54
N ILE A 286 -13.02 -15.78 17.34
CA ILE A 286 -14.24 -16.46 16.93
C ILE A 286 -15.42 -15.66 17.45
N ILE A 287 -16.24 -15.12 16.55
CA ILE A 287 -17.50 -14.48 16.89
C ILE A 287 -18.55 -15.59 16.96
N LYS A 288 -19.04 -15.86 18.16
CA LYS A 288 -20.19 -16.73 18.39
C LYS A 288 -21.45 -15.89 18.23
N LEU A 289 -22.31 -16.29 17.29
CA LEU A 289 -23.65 -15.72 17.10
C LEU A 289 -24.67 -16.52 17.88
#